data_AF-A0A2V9CYG9-F1
#
_entry.id   AF-A0A2V9CYG9-F1
#
_cell.length_a   1.000
_cell.length_b   1.000
_cell.length_c   1.000
_cell.angle_alpha   90.00
_cell.angle_beta   90.00
_cell.angle_gamma   90.00
#
_symmetry.space_group_name_H-M   'P 1'
#
loop_
_entity.id
_entity.type
_entity.pdbx_description
1 polymer ?
#
loop_
_entity_poly.entity_id
_entity_poly.type
_entity_poly.pdbx_seq_one_letter_code
_entity_poly.pdbx_strand_id
1 'polypeptide(L)'
;MKLRRNILVALLCLAAAGLCGCRRNIVRAAPPSVATPPDTEPVPQPTVVSPQPAAAAPAEPPDIKPPAEPVPAVAEQPRPRPPVEAEAAAPKAEPEPEPVQIAPQLSAKDQAAAVRTTTDDIRVAERNLQVVYGRQLSASQNDLVGKIAGFLAQAHEAIRTGDWVRAQNLAQKAQVLSVELVKSL
;
A
#
# COMPACT_ATOMS: atom_id res chain seq x y z
N MET A 1 -6.32 -0.92 59.56
CA MET A 1 -5.31 0.13 59.28
C MET A 1 -4.11 -0.33 58.43
N LYS A 2 -3.65 -1.60 58.51
CA LYS A 2 -2.49 -2.09 57.73
C LYS A 2 -2.67 -2.08 56.21
N LEU A 3 -3.88 -2.38 55.72
CA LEU A 3 -4.17 -2.45 54.28
C LEU A 3 -4.08 -1.09 53.56
N ARG A 4 -4.52 -0.01 54.22
CA ARG A 4 -4.44 1.36 53.66
C ARG A 4 -3.00 1.88 53.57
N ARG A 5 -2.13 1.45 54.51
CA ARG A 5 -0.71 1.80 54.51
C ARG A 5 0.03 1.10 53.37
N ASN A 6 -0.30 -0.16 53.08
CA ASN A 6 0.30 -0.90 51.97
C ASN A 6 -0.12 -0.33 50.60
N ILE A 7 -1.37 0.10 50.46
CA ILE A 7 -1.86 0.75 49.23
C ILE A 7 -1.15 2.09 49.00
N LEU A 8 -0.93 2.88 50.06
CA LEU A 8 -0.28 4.18 49.95
C LEU A 8 1.21 4.07 49.59
N VAL A 9 1.90 3.04 50.10
CA VAL A 9 3.29 2.74 49.73
C VAL A 9 3.39 2.25 48.29
N ALA A 10 2.45 1.41 47.83
CA ALA A 10 2.43 0.93 46.44
C ALA A 10 2.21 2.06 45.42
N LEU A 11 1.31 3.02 45.74
CA LEU A 11 1.06 4.19 44.89
C LEU A 11 2.28 5.13 44.82
N LEU A 12 3.02 5.28 45.92
CA LEU A 12 4.23 6.11 45.95
C LEU A 12 5.36 5.53 45.07
N CYS A 13 5.51 4.19 45.04
CA CYS A 13 6.52 3.53 44.22
C CYS A 13 6.22 3.60 42.71
N LEU A 14 4.94 3.60 42.30
CA LEU A 14 4.59 3.71 40.88
C LEU A 14 4.88 5.10 40.30
N ALA A 15 4.82 6.16 41.12
CA ALA A 15 5.11 7.53 40.67
C ALA A 15 6.60 7.78 40.38
N ALA A 16 7.51 7.01 40.99
CA ALA A 16 8.96 7.20 40.83
C ALA A 16 9.54 6.59 39.55
N ALA A 17 8.80 5.71 38.86
CA ALA A 17 9.29 5.03 37.66
C ALA A 17 9.09 5.80 36.34
N GLY A 18 8.45 6.98 36.37
CA GLY A 18 8.05 7.74 35.18
C GLY A 18 9.09 8.70 34.57
N LEU A 19 10.34 8.74 35.06
CA LEU A 19 11.32 9.76 34.68
C LEU A 19 12.57 9.26 33.91
N CYS A 20 12.64 7.99 33.52
CA CYS A 20 13.72 7.52 32.63
C CYS A 20 13.38 7.82 31.16
N GLY A 21 14.01 8.88 30.64
CA GLY A 21 13.65 9.57 29.41
C GLY A 21 14.01 8.89 28.08
N CYS A 22 13.38 9.43 27.04
CA CYS A 22 13.62 9.13 25.64
C CYS A 22 15.02 9.58 25.19
N ARG A 23 15.94 8.64 24.98
CA ARG A 23 17.20 8.89 24.27
C ARG A 23 16.95 8.83 22.77
N ARG A 24 16.65 9.98 22.13
CA ARG A 24 16.58 10.09 20.67
C ARG A 24 18.00 10.02 20.09
N ASN A 25 18.29 8.93 19.40
CA ASN A 25 19.55 8.73 18.67
C ASN A 25 19.43 9.45 17.32
N ILE A 26 19.98 10.67 17.23
CA ILE A 26 20.05 11.41 15.97
C ILE A 26 21.24 10.84 15.19
N VAL A 27 20.97 9.99 14.20
CA VAL A 27 21.97 9.54 13.24
C VAL A 27 22.29 10.70 12.31
N ARG A 28 23.48 11.27 12.45
CA ARG A 28 24.02 12.29 11.55
C ARG A 28 24.49 11.59 10.27
N ALA A 29 23.68 11.63 9.21
CA ALA A 29 24.11 11.17 7.90
C ALA A 29 25.22 12.10 7.38
N ALA A 30 26.40 11.55 7.11
CA ALA A 30 27.46 12.24 6.38
C ALA A 30 27.04 12.39 4.89
N PRO A 31 27.40 13.49 4.21
CA PRO A 31 27.13 13.65 2.79
C PRO A 31 27.90 12.60 1.96
N PRO A 32 27.37 12.20 0.78
CA PRO A 32 27.99 11.18 -0.05
C PRO A 32 29.33 11.66 -0.60
N SER A 33 30.37 10.84 -0.40
CA SER A 33 31.68 11.05 -1.01
C SER A 33 31.56 10.75 -2.51
N VAL A 34 31.60 11.78 -3.33
CA VAL A 34 31.70 11.65 -4.79
C VAL A 34 33.12 11.21 -5.10
N ALA A 35 33.33 9.91 -5.27
CA ALA A 35 34.57 9.38 -5.82
C ALA A 35 34.44 9.33 -7.36
N THR A 36 35.27 10.15 -7.99
CA THR A 36 35.57 10.20 -9.42
C THR A 36 35.92 8.81 -9.99
N PRO A 37 35.43 8.42 -11.18
CA PRO A 37 35.89 7.19 -11.82
C PRO A 37 37.32 7.36 -12.39
N PRO A 38 38.24 6.42 -12.18
CA PRO A 38 39.49 6.36 -12.92
C PRO A 38 39.28 5.80 -14.33
N ASP A 39 40.04 6.38 -15.26
CA ASP A 39 40.23 5.97 -16.65
C ASP A 39 40.71 4.51 -16.79
N THR A 40 40.06 3.82 -17.74
CA THR A 40 40.62 2.93 -18.76
C THR A 40 41.83 2.04 -18.43
N GLU A 41 41.61 0.72 -18.38
CA GLU A 41 42.51 -0.26 -19.04
C GLU A 41 41.72 -1.38 -19.73
N PRO A 42 42.17 -1.88 -20.91
CA PRO A 42 41.40 -2.76 -21.77
C PRO A 42 41.62 -4.24 -21.43
N VAL A 43 40.54 -4.97 -21.13
CA VAL A 43 40.56 -6.43 -21.03
C VAL A 43 40.17 -7.03 -22.39
N PRO A 44 40.96 -7.97 -22.96
CA PRO A 44 40.64 -8.62 -24.22
C PRO A 44 39.38 -9.49 -24.06
N GLN A 45 38.37 -9.21 -24.89
CA GLN A 45 37.12 -9.99 -24.93
C GLN A 45 37.35 -11.34 -25.61
N PRO A 46 36.87 -12.46 -25.05
CA PRO A 46 36.76 -13.71 -25.79
C PRO A 46 35.65 -13.59 -26.85
N THR A 47 35.99 -13.94 -28.08
CA THR A 47 35.11 -13.98 -29.25
C THR A 47 33.88 -14.84 -28.98
N VAL A 48 32.74 -14.21 -28.71
CA VAL A 48 31.42 -14.82 -28.89
C VAL A 48 30.87 -14.31 -30.20
N VAL A 49 30.71 -15.22 -31.16
CA VAL A 49 30.03 -14.99 -32.43
C VAL A 49 28.58 -14.59 -32.14
N SER A 50 28.31 -13.29 -32.08
CA SER A 50 26.97 -12.74 -32.25
C SER A 50 26.70 -12.65 -33.76
N PRO A 51 25.55 -13.13 -34.25
CA PRO A 51 25.08 -12.81 -35.59
C PRO A 51 24.87 -11.29 -35.67
N GLN A 52 25.61 -10.63 -36.56
CA GLN A 52 25.48 -9.20 -36.76
C GLN A 52 24.11 -8.86 -37.37
N PRO A 53 23.45 -7.77 -36.91
CA PRO A 53 22.15 -7.32 -37.39
C PRO A 53 22.17 -6.96 -38.88
N ALA A 54 21.19 -7.44 -39.62
CA ALA A 54 20.83 -6.87 -40.90
C ALA A 54 20.27 -5.46 -40.66
N ALA A 55 20.93 -4.47 -41.26
CA ALA A 55 20.40 -3.13 -41.40
C ALA A 55 19.06 -3.19 -42.15
N ALA A 56 18.00 -2.74 -41.49
CA ALA A 56 16.75 -2.35 -42.12
C ALA A 56 16.25 -1.07 -41.43
N ALA A 57 15.83 -0.14 -42.27
CA ALA A 57 15.54 1.27 -42.06
C ALA A 57 14.82 1.66 -40.74
N PRO A 58 15.07 2.88 -40.24
CA PRO A 58 14.23 3.53 -39.23
C PRO A 58 12.76 3.56 -39.68
N ALA A 59 11.90 2.86 -38.96
CA ALA A 59 10.46 3.11 -39.04
C ALA A 59 10.18 4.42 -38.29
N GLU A 60 9.73 5.41 -39.05
CA GLU A 60 9.35 6.74 -38.59
C GLU A 60 8.33 6.68 -37.45
N PRO A 61 8.41 7.59 -36.47
CA PRO A 61 7.37 7.75 -35.46
C PRO A 61 6.05 8.13 -36.16
N PRO A 62 4.89 7.58 -35.76
CA PRO A 62 3.62 8.05 -36.29
C PRO A 62 3.44 9.51 -35.89
N ASP A 63 3.46 10.37 -36.91
CA ASP A 63 3.09 11.78 -36.90
C ASP A 63 1.60 11.86 -36.54
N ILE A 64 1.29 11.87 -35.24
CA ILE A 64 -0.04 12.18 -34.75
C ILE A 64 -0.23 13.68 -34.93
N LYS A 65 -0.76 14.06 -36.09
CA LYS A 65 -1.25 15.42 -36.34
C LYS A 65 -2.26 15.78 -35.24
N PRO A 66 -2.08 16.91 -34.53
CA PRO A 66 -3.09 17.43 -33.61
C PRO A 66 -4.32 17.86 -34.41
N PRO A 67 -5.54 17.39 -34.11
CA PRO A 67 -6.74 18.04 -34.60
C PRO A 67 -6.86 19.44 -33.99
N ALA A 68 -7.16 20.40 -34.87
CA ALA A 68 -7.05 21.84 -34.68
C ALA A 68 -7.85 22.43 -33.51
N GLU A 69 -7.27 23.48 -32.95
CA GLU A 69 -7.91 24.48 -32.08
C GLU A 69 -8.90 25.39 -32.87
N PRO A 70 -9.67 26.27 -32.20
CA PRO A 70 -11.13 26.37 -32.29
C PRO A 70 -11.64 27.27 -33.42
N VAL A 71 -12.88 27.05 -33.85
CA VAL A 71 -13.65 28.03 -34.63
C VAL A 71 -14.87 28.55 -33.85
N PRO A 72 -15.06 29.88 -33.78
CA PRO A 72 -16.13 30.52 -33.03
C PRO A 72 -17.41 30.76 -33.87
N ALA A 73 -18.51 30.98 -33.14
CA ALA A 73 -19.83 31.44 -33.58
C ALA A 73 -20.63 30.40 -34.38
N VAL A 74 -21.89 30.11 -34.06
CA VAL A 74 -23.02 31.04 -34.22
C VAL A 74 -24.00 30.92 -33.05
N ALA A 75 -24.34 32.08 -32.48
CA ALA A 75 -25.48 32.24 -31.58
C ALA A 75 -26.78 31.95 -32.35
N GLU A 76 -27.44 30.83 -32.05
CA GLU A 76 -28.82 30.62 -32.49
C GLU A 76 -29.76 31.32 -31.51
N GLN A 77 -30.46 32.33 -32.01
CA GLN A 77 -31.44 33.10 -31.25
C GLN A 77 -32.57 32.19 -30.76
N PRO A 78 -33.07 32.37 -29.52
CA PRO A 78 -34.23 31.63 -29.05
C PRO A 78 -35.49 32.11 -29.79
N ARG A 79 -36.15 31.21 -30.52
CA ARG A 79 -37.53 31.47 -30.98
C ARG A 79 -38.44 31.67 -29.77
N PRO A 80 -39.38 32.63 -29.82
CA PRO A 80 -40.31 32.87 -28.71
C PRO A 80 -41.21 31.64 -28.52
N ARG A 81 -41.15 31.03 -27.33
CA ARG A 81 -42.13 30.03 -26.90
C ARG A 81 -43.43 30.77 -26.51
N PRO A 82 -44.62 30.25 -26.87
CA PRO A 82 -45.86 30.74 -26.30
C PRO A 82 -45.87 30.49 -24.77
N PRO A 83 -46.45 31.39 -23.96
CA PRO A 83 -46.53 31.19 -22.52
C PRO A 83 -47.52 30.07 -22.24
N VAL A 84 -47.04 28.94 -21.72
CA VAL A 84 -47.91 28.00 -21.01
C VAL A 84 -47.65 28.22 -19.53
N GLU A 85 -48.75 28.48 -18.84
CA GLU A 85 -48.87 28.84 -17.44
C GLU A 85 -47.98 28.02 -16.51
N ALA A 86 -47.41 28.73 -15.54
CA ALA A 86 -46.82 28.14 -14.37
C ALA A 86 -47.90 27.45 -13.55
N GLU A 87 -47.94 26.12 -13.61
CA GLU A 87 -48.54 25.31 -12.56
C GLU A 87 -47.43 24.64 -11.76
N ALA A 88 -47.39 24.98 -10.47
CA ALA A 88 -46.40 24.54 -9.53
C ALA A 88 -46.44 23.02 -9.35
N ALA A 89 -45.33 22.35 -9.68
CA ALA A 89 -45.00 21.05 -9.13
C ALA A 89 -43.49 21.02 -8.86
N ALA A 90 -43.13 21.03 -7.57
CA ALA A 90 -41.76 20.81 -7.15
C ALA A 90 -41.27 19.46 -7.69
N PRO A 91 -40.14 19.38 -8.43
CA PRO A 91 -39.55 18.10 -8.74
C PRO A 91 -38.97 17.54 -7.44
N LYS A 92 -39.59 16.46 -6.97
CA LYS A 92 -39.07 15.55 -5.96
C LYS A 92 -37.67 15.14 -6.42
N ALA A 93 -36.64 15.50 -5.65
CA ALA A 93 -35.27 15.09 -5.91
C ALA A 93 -35.23 13.57 -6.03
N GLU A 94 -34.91 13.11 -7.24
CA GLU A 94 -34.65 11.71 -7.54
C GLU A 94 -33.34 11.33 -6.83
N PRO A 95 -33.30 10.24 -6.06
CA PRO A 95 -32.06 9.82 -5.41
C PRO A 95 -31.06 9.44 -6.50
N GLU A 96 -29.94 10.16 -6.52
CA GLU A 96 -28.78 9.85 -7.36
C GLU A 96 -28.39 8.38 -7.13
N PRO A 97 -28.23 7.57 -8.20
CA PRO A 97 -27.92 6.16 -8.04
C PRO A 97 -26.57 6.02 -7.34
N GLU A 98 -26.58 5.45 -6.13
CA GLU A 98 -25.35 5.13 -5.41
C GLU A 98 -24.44 4.28 -6.32
N PRO A 99 -23.14 4.56 -6.37
CA PRO A 99 -22.22 3.81 -7.22
C PRO A 99 -22.31 2.32 -6.89
N VAL A 100 -22.64 1.50 -7.89
CA VAL A 100 -22.76 0.05 -7.78
C VAL A 100 -21.40 -0.52 -7.38
N GLN A 101 -21.22 -0.82 -6.10
CA GLN A 101 -20.03 -1.51 -5.61
C GLN A 101 -20.15 -2.99 -5.94
N ILE A 102 -19.41 -3.43 -6.96
CA ILE A 102 -19.26 -4.85 -7.30
C ILE A 102 -18.20 -5.46 -6.37
N ALA A 103 -18.56 -5.68 -5.10
CA ALA A 103 -17.77 -6.53 -4.22
C ALA A 103 -18.13 -8.00 -4.46
N PRO A 104 -17.15 -8.93 -4.50
CA PRO A 104 -17.46 -10.35 -4.54
C PRO A 104 -18.29 -10.75 -3.31
N GLN A 105 -19.54 -11.15 -3.51
CA GLN A 105 -20.38 -11.66 -2.43
C GLN A 105 -20.09 -13.14 -2.21
N LEU A 106 -19.45 -13.47 -1.09
CA LEU A 106 -19.22 -14.84 -0.66
C LEU A 106 -20.52 -15.45 -0.11
N SER A 107 -20.74 -16.74 -0.36
CA SER A 107 -21.78 -17.48 0.36
C SER A 107 -21.45 -17.51 1.87
N ALA A 108 -22.46 -17.68 2.73
CA ALA A 108 -22.23 -17.70 4.19
C ALA A 108 -21.20 -18.77 4.62
N LYS A 109 -21.17 -19.92 3.93
CA LYS A 109 -20.19 -20.99 4.17
C LYS A 109 -18.78 -20.57 3.75
N ASP A 110 -18.65 -19.98 2.56
CA ASP A 110 -17.35 -19.55 2.04
C ASP A 110 -16.81 -18.37 2.84
N GLN A 111 -17.69 -17.50 3.35
CA GLN A 111 -17.31 -16.42 4.25
C GLN A 111 -16.76 -16.97 5.57
N ALA A 112 -17.42 -17.94 6.19
CA ALA A 112 -16.90 -18.55 7.42
C ALA A 112 -15.52 -19.22 7.22
N ALA A 113 -15.33 -19.88 6.07
CA ALA A 113 -14.03 -20.43 5.69
C ALA A 113 -12.98 -19.33 5.47
N ALA A 114 -13.33 -18.26 4.75
CA ALA A 114 -12.45 -17.13 4.50
C ALA A 114 -12.01 -16.46 5.81
N VAL A 115 -12.94 -16.21 6.74
CA VAL A 115 -12.65 -15.65 8.07
C VAL A 115 -11.62 -16.51 8.80
N ARG A 116 -11.85 -17.82 8.86
CA ARG A 116 -10.96 -18.76 9.56
C ARG A 116 -9.57 -18.76 8.94
N THR A 117 -9.46 -18.98 7.64
CA THR A 117 -8.17 -19.02 6.93
C THR A 117 -7.42 -17.70 7.05
N THR A 118 -8.12 -16.57 6.88
CA THR A 118 -7.51 -15.23 7.01
C THR A 118 -6.93 -15.02 8.41
N THR A 119 -7.67 -15.40 9.45
CA THR A 119 -7.23 -15.25 10.84
C THR A 119 -6.03 -16.16 11.14
N ASP A 120 -6.04 -17.39 10.63
CA ASP A 120 -4.93 -18.33 10.78
C ASP A 120 -3.66 -17.81 10.09
N ASP A 121 -3.77 -17.27 8.87
CA ASP A 121 -2.66 -16.70 8.11
C ASP A 121 -2.06 -15.47 8.79
N ILE A 122 -2.89 -14.55 9.28
CA ILE A 122 -2.47 -13.39 10.09
C ILE A 122 -1.68 -13.87 11.31
N ARG A 123 -2.23 -14.83 12.06
CA ARG A 123 -1.60 -15.35 13.28
C ARG A 123 -0.26 -16.03 13.00
N VAL A 124 -0.11 -16.73 11.88
CA VAL A 124 1.18 -17.31 11.47
C VAL A 124 2.18 -16.20 11.17
N ALA A 125 1.79 -15.21 10.37
CA ALA A 125 2.66 -14.11 9.99
C ALA A 125 3.14 -13.29 11.20
N GLU A 126 2.23 -12.94 12.12
CA GLU A 126 2.57 -12.19 13.33
C GLU A 126 3.53 -12.97 14.24
N ARG A 127 3.33 -14.28 14.41
CA ARG A 127 4.25 -15.12 15.18
C ARG A 127 5.64 -15.16 14.55
N ASN A 128 5.73 -15.27 13.23
CA ASN A 128 7.00 -15.27 12.51
C ASN A 128 7.72 -13.92 12.63
N LEU A 129 6.99 -12.80 12.60
CA LEU A 129 7.56 -11.49 12.91
C LEU A 129 8.08 -11.39 14.34
N GLN A 130 7.40 -12.01 15.30
CA GLN A 130 7.86 -12.05 16.68
C GLN A 130 9.18 -12.84 16.83
N VAL A 131 9.40 -13.89 16.04
CA VAL A 131 10.64 -14.69 16.06
C VAL A 131 11.87 -13.88 15.62
N VAL A 132 11.68 -12.90 14.71
CA VAL A 132 12.76 -12.04 14.24
C VAL A 132 13.00 -10.81 15.10
N TYR A 133 12.09 -10.52 16.03
CA TYR A 133 12.20 -9.35 16.89
C TYR A 133 13.50 -9.37 17.71
N GLY A 134 14.26 -8.29 17.66
CA GLY A 134 15.54 -8.15 18.37
C GLY A 134 16.72 -8.87 17.73
N ARG A 135 16.55 -9.54 16.57
CA ARG A 135 17.66 -10.10 15.79
C ARG A 135 18.32 -9.01 14.94
N GLN A 136 19.60 -9.21 14.65
CA GLN A 136 20.30 -8.39 13.65
C GLN A 136 19.98 -8.94 12.26
N LEU A 137 19.21 -8.18 11.50
CA LEU A 137 18.72 -8.56 10.18
C LEU A 137 19.55 -7.89 9.07
N SER A 138 19.69 -8.57 7.93
CA SER A 138 20.23 -7.98 6.71
C SER A 138 19.28 -6.93 6.12
N ALA A 139 19.74 -6.14 5.16
CA ALA A 139 18.89 -5.15 4.48
C ALA A 139 17.67 -5.81 3.81
N SER A 140 17.89 -6.93 3.10
CA SER A 140 16.81 -7.66 2.43
C SER A 140 15.81 -8.29 3.41
N GLN A 141 16.26 -8.76 4.57
CA GLN A 141 15.38 -9.26 5.63
C GLN A 141 14.55 -8.13 6.26
N ASN A 142 15.15 -6.95 6.49
CA ASN A 142 14.40 -5.78 6.97
C ASN A 142 13.33 -5.34 5.96
N ASP A 143 13.63 -5.37 4.66
CA ASP A 143 12.65 -5.08 3.61
C ASP A 143 11.48 -6.07 3.62
N LEU A 144 11.77 -7.37 3.84
CA LEU A 144 10.72 -8.39 4.01
C LEU A 144 9.86 -8.10 5.23
N VAL A 145 10.46 -7.76 6.38
CA VAL A 145 9.72 -7.37 7.60
C VAL A 145 8.76 -6.21 7.30
N GLY A 146 9.24 -5.17 6.61
CA GLY A 146 8.42 -4.03 6.23
C GLY A 146 7.23 -4.41 5.33
N LYS A 147 7.47 -5.27 4.33
CA LYS A 147 6.41 -5.78 3.43
C LYS A 147 5.38 -6.62 4.17
N ILE A 148 5.82 -7.54 5.04
CA ILE A 148 4.93 -8.39 5.84
C ILE A 148 4.05 -7.51 6.74
N ALA A 149 4.65 -6.55 7.46
CA ALA A 149 3.92 -5.63 8.32
C ALA A 149 2.90 -4.78 7.52
N GLY A 150 3.27 -4.33 6.32
CA GLY A 150 2.37 -3.63 5.42
C GLY A 150 1.16 -4.45 4.99
N PHE A 151 1.37 -5.71 4.59
CA PHE A 151 0.27 -6.60 4.24
C PHE A 151 -0.63 -6.93 5.43
N LEU A 152 -0.06 -7.13 6.62
CA LEU A 152 -0.85 -7.33 7.85
C LEU A 152 -1.72 -6.11 8.16
N ALA A 153 -1.17 -4.91 8.09
CA ALA A 153 -1.92 -3.68 8.33
C ALA A 153 -3.10 -3.54 7.35
N GLN A 154 -2.86 -3.82 6.06
CA GLN A 154 -3.91 -3.78 5.04
C GLN A 154 -4.94 -4.90 5.21
N ALA A 155 -4.53 -6.09 5.65
CA ALA A 155 -5.45 -7.21 5.92
C ALA A 155 -6.39 -6.85 7.09
N HIS A 156 -5.84 -6.29 8.16
CA HIS A 156 -6.63 -5.80 9.30
C HIS A 156 -7.59 -4.68 8.90
N GLU A 157 -7.19 -3.77 8.01
CA GLU A 157 -8.10 -2.76 7.46
C GLU A 157 -9.22 -3.38 6.63
N ALA A 158 -8.90 -4.31 5.74
CA ALA A 158 -9.91 -4.99 4.93
C ALA A 158 -10.91 -5.78 5.79
N ILE A 159 -10.47 -6.37 6.91
CA ILE A 159 -11.36 -6.97 7.92
C ILE A 159 -12.31 -5.92 8.51
N ARG A 160 -11.79 -4.74 8.89
CA ARG A 160 -12.61 -3.65 9.45
C ARG A 160 -13.68 -3.18 8.47
N THR A 161 -13.38 -3.14 7.17
CA THR A 161 -14.32 -2.75 6.12
C THR A 161 -15.21 -3.90 5.62
N GLY A 162 -15.06 -5.11 6.17
CA GLY A 162 -15.83 -6.30 5.77
C GLY A 162 -15.40 -6.94 4.43
N ASP A 163 -14.29 -6.50 3.84
CA ASP A 163 -13.74 -7.04 2.60
C ASP A 163 -12.88 -8.28 2.88
N TRP A 164 -13.56 -9.40 3.15
CA TRP A 164 -12.92 -10.66 3.52
C TRP A 164 -12.09 -11.27 2.39
N VAL A 165 -12.45 -11.03 1.13
CA VAL A 165 -11.68 -11.53 -0.02
C VAL A 165 -10.34 -10.81 -0.10
N ARG A 166 -10.34 -9.49 0.03
CA ARG A 166 -9.09 -8.72 0.08
C ARG A 166 -8.27 -9.07 1.32
N ALA A 167 -8.91 -9.19 2.48
CA ALA A 167 -8.24 -9.57 3.73
C ALA A 167 -7.52 -10.92 3.60
N GLN A 168 -8.19 -11.93 3.04
CA GLN A 168 -7.60 -13.26 2.81
C GLN A 168 -6.37 -13.19 1.91
N ASN A 169 -6.47 -12.50 0.77
CA ASN A 169 -5.35 -12.37 -0.16
C ASN A 169 -4.13 -11.66 0.47
N LEU A 170 -4.37 -10.63 1.27
CA LEU A 170 -3.31 -9.88 1.97
C LEU A 170 -2.69 -10.71 3.09
N ALA A 171 -3.50 -11.40 3.87
CA ALA A 171 -3.05 -12.30 4.93
C ALA A 171 -2.19 -13.45 4.38
N GLN A 172 -2.61 -14.07 3.27
CA GLN A 172 -1.85 -15.13 2.62
C GLN A 172 -0.48 -14.62 2.12
N LYS A 173 -0.42 -13.41 1.54
CA LYS A 173 0.86 -12.79 1.14
C LYS A 173 1.77 -12.55 2.34
N ALA A 174 1.23 -12.03 3.44
CA ALA A 174 1.98 -11.84 4.68
C ALA A 174 2.51 -13.17 5.22
N GLN A 175 1.67 -14.21 5.24
CA GLN A 175 2.01 -15.54 5.70
C GLN A 175 3.16 -16.15 4.89
N VAL A 176 3.05 -16.17 3.56
CA VAL A 176 4.10 -16.70 2.68
C VAL A 176 5.42 -15.96 2.90
N LEU A 177 5.42 -14.62 2.86
CA LEU A 177 6.64 -13.84 3.07
C LEU A 177 7.22 -14.03 4.47
N SER A 178 6.38 -14.21 5.49
CA SER A 178 6.84 -14.46 6.86
C SER A 178 7.53 -15.81 7.02
N VAL A 179 7.06 -16.83 6.29
CA VAL A 179 7.69 -18.16 6.26
C VAL A 179 9.05 -18.07 5.58
N GLU A 180 9.14 -17.35 4.46
CA GLU A 180 10.42 -17.12 3.78
C GLU A 180 11.40 -16.32 4.65
N LEU A 181 10.92 -15.31 5.37
CA LEU A 181 11.75 -14.56 6.31
C LEU A 181 12.35 -15.50 7.37
N VAL A 182 11.55 -16.35 8.01
CA VAL A 182 12.03 -17.28 9.04
C VAL A 182 13.01 -18.31 8.47
N LYS A 183 12.79 -18.80 7.24
CA LYS A 183 13.73 -19.70 6.55
C LYS A 183 15.06 -19.06 6.21
N SER A 184 15.08 -17.73 6.05
CA SER A 184 16.26 -16.96 5.66
C SER A 184 17.13 -16.48 6.84
N LEU A 185 16.73 -16.79 8.08
CA LEU A 185 17.43 -16.36 9.31
C LEU A 185 18.74 -17.11 9.55
#